data_AF-A0A9E6RJ52-F1
#
_entry.id   AF-A0A9E6RJ52-F1
#
_cell.length_a   1.000
_cell.length_b   1.000
_cell.length_c   1.000
_cell.angle_alpha   90.00
_cell.angle_beta   90.00
_cell.angle_gamma   90.00
#
_symmetry.space_group_name_H-M   'P 1'
#
loop_
_entity.id
_entity.type
_entity.pdbx_description
1 polymer ?
#
loop_
_entity_poly.entity_id
_entity_poly.type
_entity_poly.pdbx_seq_one_letter_code
_entity_poly.pdbx_strand_id
1 'polypeptide(L)'
;MTRTVLDVTRLLTRAGHPVATGVDRVELAYARRALAQEAARVGFAAIVGRRAAPLPREDVAAFVAALDAKWRRGRAGGTATGRLEARLGATFPETADAPPAPPGKDEALSRALRLRLKAMTSLRKPAVAAGERYLHVSHIRLDQPEVFERIASAGARLSILVHDLIPIRFPEYGRPGEDARHRRRMTTAIRTASTLIANSAETARDLAAFAQEIGAASPPAVTGLLGIEAGFSAGAPALAAAKPYFVALGTIEPRKNHLLLLHLWRRLAERLGADAPTLVVVGRRGWENEMVVDLLERSPAIRAHVVEANDLPDAALAALVKGARALLFSELRGRLRAAARRSARARGAGARERSAGLP
;
A
#
# COMPACT_ATOMS: atom_id res chain seq x y z
N MET A 1 -12.52 12.83 -26.50
CA MET A 1 -12.03 12.51 -25.14
C MET A 1 -10.51 12.61 -25.12
N THR A 2 -9.91 13.24 -24.10
CA THR A 2 -8.44 13.35 -23.97
C THR A 2 -7.81 11.99 -23.66
N ARG A 3 -6.79 11.59 -24.43
CA ARG A 3 -6.01 10.35 -24.22
C ARG A 3 -5.22 10.42 -22.89
N THR A 4 -5.13 9.29 -22.22
CA THR A 4 -4.43 9.14 -20.92
C THR A 4 -3.27 8.18 -21.07
N VAL A 5 -2.11 8.52 -20.51
CA VAL A 5 -0.93 7.65 -20.43
C VAL A 5 -0.74 7.22 -19.00
N LEU A 6 -0.82 5.92 -18.73
CA LEU A 6 -0.57 5.37 -17.39
C LEU A 6 0.93 5.07 -17.21
N ASP A 7 1.50 5.60 -16.13
CA ASP A 7 2.83 5.25 -15.66
C ASP A 7 2.81 3.88 -14.96
N VAL A 8 3.60 2.92 -15.46
CA VAL A 8 3.74 1.57 -14.88
C VAL A 8 5.15 1.32 -14.29
N THR A 9 5.91 2.38 -14.02
CA THR A 9 7.29 2.32 -13.51
C THR A 9 7.40 1.50 -12.24
N ARG A 10 6.42 1.61 -11.33
CA ARG A 10 6.46 0.87 -10.08
C ARG A 10 6.15 -0.59 -10.30
N LEU A 11 5.17 -0.97 -11.12
CA LEU A 11 4.97 -2.39 -11.46
C LEU A 11 6.24 -3.02 -12.04
N LEU A 12 6.91 -2.35 -12.98
CA LEU A 12 8.18 -2.82 -13.55
C LEU A 12 9.27 -2.96 -12.49
N THR A 13 9.31 -2.04 -11.52
CA THR A 13 10.26 -2.08 -10.40
C THR A 13 9.95 -3.15 -9.38
N ARG A 14 8.68 -3.49 -9.23
CA ARG A 14 8.20 -4.46 -8.26
C ARG A 14 8.11 -5.88 -8.81
N ALA A 15 8.35 -6.08 -10.12
CA ALA A 15 8.23 -7.36 -10.81
C ALA A 15 9.02 -8.51 -10.18
N GLY A 16 10.20 -8.24 -9.60
CA GLY A 16 11.01 -9.26 -8.92
C GLY A 16 10.47 -9.69 -7.54
N HIS A 17 9.54 -8.94 -6.95
CA HIS A 17 9.02 -9.29 -5.63
C HIS A 17 7.99 -10.42 -5.70
N PRO A 18 8.03 -11.38 -4.76
CA PRO A 18 7.13 -12.53 -4.76
C PRO A 18 5.68 -12.17 -4.43
N VAL A 19 5.45 -11.07 -3.69
CA VAL A 19 4.13 -10.63 -3.25
C VAL A 19 3.94 -9.12 -3.46
N ALA A 20 2.71 -8.73 -3.78
CA ALA A 20 2.29 -7.34 -3.96
C ALA A 20 2.15 -6.62 -2.61
N THR A 21 2.55 -5.35 -2.55
CA THR A 21 2.11 -4.41 -1.50
C THR A 21 0.74 -3.81 -1.86
N GLY A 22 0.10 -3.11 -0.91
CA GLY A 22 -1.16 -2.41 -1.18
C GLY A 22 -1.06 -1.43 -2.36
N VAL A 23 0.01 -0.64 -2.45
CA VAL A 23 0.23 0.28 -3.58
C VAL A 23 0.46 -0.49 -4.90
N ASP A 24 1.12 -1.65 -4.85
CA ASP A 24 1.32 -2.50 -6.04
C ASP A 24 -0.03 -3.01 -6.58
N ARG A 25 -0.94 -3.41 -5.68
CA ARG A 25 -2.31 -3.84 -6.03
C ARG A 25 -3.12 -2.70 -6.65
N VAL A 26 -3.01 -1.49 -6.11
CA VAL A 26 -3.68 -0.30 -6.68
C VAL A 26 -3.20 -0.05 -8.11
N GLU A 27 -1.89 0.03 -8.34
CA GLU A 27 -1.36 0.29 -9.68
C GLU A 27 -1.70 -0.83 -10.66
N LEU A 28 -1.70 -2.09 -10.20
CA LEU A 28 -2.13 -3.23 -11.00
C LEU A 28 -3.61 -3.14 -11.39
N ALA A 29 -4.49 -2.71 -10.48
CA ALA A 29 -5.89 -2.49 -10.79
C ALA A 29 -6.09 -1.37 -11.83
N TYR A 30 -5.34 -0.27 -11.71
CA TYR A 30 -5.33 0.80 -12.72
C TYR A 30 -4.81 0.29 -14.08
N ALA A 31 -3.75 -0.52 -14.09
CA ALA A 31 -3.20 -1.11 -15.31
C ALA A 31 -4.21 -2.04 -16.00
N ARG A 32 -4.91 -2.90 -15.26
CA ARG A 32 -5.98 -3.75 -15.83
C ARG A 32 -7.13 -2.92 -16.39
N ARG A 33 -7.59 -1.91 -15.65
CA ARG A 33 -8.66 -1.01 -16.12
C ARG A 33 -8.25 -0.27 -17.39
N ALA A 34 -7.01 0.22 -17.45
CA ALA A 34 -6.42 0.86 -18.62
C ALA A 34 -6.31 -0.09 -19.83
N LEU A 35 -5.93 -1.35 -19.60
CA LEU A 35 -5.86 -2.39 -20.62
C LEU A 35 -7.24 -2.82 -21.14
N ALA A 36 -8.30 -2.63 -20.36
CA ALA A 36 -9.69 -2.85 -20.79
C ALA A 36 -10.29 -1.67 -21.57
N GLN A 37 -9.59 -0.53 -21.68
CA GLN A 37 -10.03 0.59 -22.52
C GLN A 37 -9.51 0.48 -23.95
N GLU A 38 -10.17 1.13 -24.91
CA GLU A 38 -9.69 1.27 -26.29
C GLU A 38 -8.24 1.80 -26.36
N ALA A 39 -7.42 1.24 -27.26
CA ALA A 39 -6.01 1.63 -27.42
C ALA A 39 -5.83 3.12 -27.78
N ALA A 40 -6.78 3.71 -28.52
CA ALA A 40 -6.79 5.12 -28.85
C ALA A 40 -6.99 6.04 -27.63
N ARG A 41 -7.56 5.51 -26.53
CA ARG A 41 -7.83 6.29 -25.30
C ARG A 41 -6.74 6.17 -24.26
N VAL A 42 -6.00 5.05 -24.24
CA VAL A 42 -5.03 4.77 -23.17
C VAL A 42 -3.70 4.22 -23.69
N GLY A 43 -2.63 4.94 -23.38
CA GLY A 43 -1.23 4.53 -23.56
C GLY A 43 -0.54 4.18 -22.23
N PHE A 44 0.72 3.75 -22.33
CA PHE A 44 1.53 3.38 -21.18
C PHE A 44 2.93 3.99 -21.28
N ALA A 45 3.53 4.29 -20.14
CA ALA A 45 4.88 4.82 -20.05
C ALA A 45 5.62 4.26 -18.83
N ALA A 46 6.94 4.39 -18.86
CA ALA A 46 7.78 4.17 -17.68
C ALA A 46 8.91 5.20 -17.61
N ILE A 47 9.28 5.53 -16.38
CA ILE A 47 10.39 6.41 -16.05
C ILE A 47 11.67 5.55 -15.99
N VAL A 48 12.63 5.87 -16.85
CA VAL A 48 13.97 5.27 -16.86
C VAL A 48 15.02 6.37 -16.78
N GLY A 49 15.93 6.23 -15.81
CA GLY A 49 16.84 7.31 -15.46
C GLY A 49 16.05 8.56 -15.08
N ARG A 50 16.25 9.64 -15.83
CA ARG A 50 15.56 10.92 -15.62
C ARG A 50 14.46 11.19 -16.64
N ARG A 51 14.02 10.26 -17.51
CA ARG A 51 12.97 10.53 -18.51
C ARG A 51 11.85 9.50 -18.45
N ALA A 52 10.63 9.93 -18.77
CA ALA A 52 9.55 9.01 -19.11
C ALA A 52 9.64 8.64 -20.59
N ALA A 53 9.45 7.36 -20.91
CA ALA A 53 9.41 6.85 -22.28
C ALA A 53 8.12 6.06 -22.51
N PRO A 54 7.54 6.10 -23.72
CA PRO A 54 6.36 5.33 -24.06
C PRO A 54 6.67 3.83 -24.10
N LEU A 55 5.66 3.02 -23.78
CA LEU A 55 5.75 1.55 -23.82
C LEU A 55 4.72 0.96 -24.79
N PRO A 56 5.06 -0.12 -25.53
CA PRO A 56 4.09 -0.80 -26.37
C PRO A 56 3.01 -1.48 -25.52
N ARG A 57 1.75 -1.27 -25.90
CA ARG A 57 0.58 -1.74 -25.15
C ARG A 57 0.54 -3.26 -24.99
N GLU A 58 0.85 -4.01 -26.05
CA GLU A 58 0.81 -5.47 -26.03
C GLU A 58 1.85 -6.07 -25.08
N ASP A 59 3.05 -5.50 -25.04
CA ASP A 59 4.09 -5.91 -24.09
C ASP A 59 3.67 -5.64 -22.65
N VAL A 60 3.04 -4.48 -22.40
CA VAL A 60 2.49 -4.13 -21.08
C VAL A 60 1.36 -5.08 -20.70
N ALA A 61 0.48 -5.44 -21.63
CA ALA A 61 -0.62 -6.39 -21.39
C ALA A 61 -0.07 -7.75 -20.95
N ALA A 62 0.89 -8.29 -21.70
CA ALA A 62 1.50 -9.58 -21.38
C ALA A 62 2.31 -9.54 -20.07
N PHE A 63 2.98 -8.42 -19.77
CA PHE A 63 3.65 -8.20 -18.50
C PHE A 63 2.66 -8.18 -17.32
N VAL A 64 1.58 -7.40 -17.44
CA VAL A 64 0.54 -7.26 -16.40
C VAL A 64 -0.13 -8.61 -16.13
N ALA A 65 -0.42 -9.40 -17.16
CA ALA A 65 -0.98 -10.74 -17.02
C ALA A 65 -0.03 -11.68 -16.23
N ALA A 66 1.25 -11.72 -16.61
CA ALA A 66 2.25 -12.52 -15.93
C ALA A 66 2.46 -12.08 -14.46
N LEU A 67 2.45 -10.77 -14.21
CA LEU A 67 2.61 -10.20 -12.87
C LEU A 67 1.41 -10.50 -11.97
N ASP A 68 0.19 -10.39 -12.51
CA ASP A 68 -1.04 -10.75 -11.80
C ASP A 68 -1.03 -12.23 -11.39
N ALA A 69 -0.79 -13.12 -12.35
CA ALA A 69 -0.73 -14.56 -12.09
C ALA A 69 0.33 -14.91 -11.02
N LYS A 70 1.48 -14.23 -11.05
CA LYS A 70 2.52 -14.36 -10.02
C LYS A 70 2.00 -13.94 -8.64
N TRP A 71 1.44 -12.74 -8.49
CA TRP A 71 1.06 -12.23 -7.18
C TRP A 71 -0.19 -12.90 -6.58
N ARG A 72 -1.14 -13.38 -7.40
CA ARG A 72 -2.29 -14.16 -6.91
C ARG A 72 -1.91 -15.49 -6.28
N ARG A 73 -0.85 -16.13 -6.78
CA ARG A 73 -0.32 -17.39 -6.20
C ARG A 73 0.34 -17.18 -4.83
N GLY A 74 0.72 -15.96 -4.48
CA GLY A 74 1.50 -15.70 -3.27
C GLY A 74 2.90 -16.33 -3.36
N ARG A 75 3.47 -16.70 -2.21
CA ARG A 75 4.79 -17.33 -2.15
C ARG A 75 4.63 -18.85 -2.34
N ALA A 76 5.20 -19.41 -3.41
CA ALA A 76 5.23 -20.85 -3.65
C ALA A 76 5.93 -21.60 -2.48
N GLY A 77 5.38 -22.74 -2.06
CA GLY A 77 5.91 -23.57 -0.97
C GLY A 77 5.66 -23.00 0.44
N GLY A 78 4.68 -22.11 0.59
CA GLY A 78 4.33 -21.54 1.89
C GLY A 78 3.81 -22.58 2.87
N THR A 79 4.18 -22.45 4.15
CA THR A 79 3.77 -23.36 5.24
C THR A 79 2.70 -22.74 6.15
N ALA A 80 2.32 -21.48 5.91
CA ALA A 80 1.31 -20.80 6.72
C ALA A 80 -0.05 -21.50 6.74
N THR A 81 -0.53 -21.99 5.60
CA THR A 81 -1.82 -22.70 5.51
C THR A 81 -1.84 -23.88 6.46
N GLY A 82 -0.90 -24.82 6.34
CA GLY A 82 -0.83 -25.99 7.21
C GLY A 82 -0.63 -25.65 8.70
N ARG A 83 0.17 -24.61 9.01
CA ARG A 83 0.30 -24.12 10.40
C ARG A 83 -1.04 -23.61 10.96
N LEU A 84 -1.82 -22.92 10.14
CA LEU A 84 -3.13 -22.39 10.54
C LEU A 84 -4.18 -23.50 10.63
N GLU A 85 -4.20 -24.46 9.71
CA GLU A 85 -5.09 -25.62 9.77
C GLU A 85 -4.88 -26.40 11.07
N ALA A 86 -3.62 -26.72 11.38
CA ALA A 86 -3.27 -27.39 12.63
C ALA A 86 -3.63 -26.56 13.88
N ARG A 87 -3.46 -25.23 13.83
CA ARG A 87 -3.76 -24.37 14.99
C ARG A 87 -5.26 -24.16 15.21
N LEU A 88 -6.00 -23.96 14.12
CA LEU A 88 -7.40 -23.55 14.16
C LEU A 88 -8.35 -24.76 14.13
N GLY A 89 -7.83 -25.96 13.85
CA GLY A 89 -8.66 -27.14 13.60
C GLY A 89 -9.58 -26.89 12.41
N ALA A 90 -9.00 -26.42 11.30
CA ALA A 90 -9.73 -25.97 10.12
C ALA A 90 -9.09 -26.57 8.86
N THR A 91 -9.85 -26.57 7.76
CA THR A 91 -9.34 -26.90 6.42
C THR A 91 -9.60 -25.71 5.52
N PHE A 92 -8.56 -25.21 4.86
CA PHE A 92 -8.75 -24.13 3.90
C PHE A 92 -9.43 -24.67 2.64
N PRO A 93 -10.31 -23.88 2.00
CA PRO A 93 -10.90 -24.26 0.73
C PRO A 93 -9.80 -24.45 -0.31
N GLU A 94 -9.88 -25.53 -1.09
CA GLU A 94 -9.03 -25.70 -2.27
C GLU A 94 -9.19 -24.47 -3.17
N THR A 95 -8.07 -23.88 -3.56
CA THR A 95 -8.09 -22.69 -4.41
C THR A 95 -8.41 -23.11 -5.84
N ALA A 96 -9.70 -23.21 -6.17
CA ALA A 96 -10.21 -23.60 -7.49
C ALA A 96 -9.68 -22.71 -8.64
N ASP A 97 -9.24 -21.49 -8.33
CA ASP A 97 -8.81 -20.47 -9.30
C ASP A 97 -7.30 -20.18 -9.30
N ALA A 98 -6.45 -21.04 -8.74
CA ALA A 98 -5.00 -20.83 -8.86
C ALA A 98 -4.57 -21.08 -10.33
N PRO A 99 -4.18 -20.05 -11.11
CA PRO A 99 -3.79 -20.28 -12.50
C PRO A 99 -2.58 -21.23 -12.54
N PRO A 100 -2.50 -22.15 -13.52
CA PRO A 100 -1.43 -23.13 -13.62
C PRO A 100 -0.07 -22.44 -13.57
N ALA A 101 0.89 -23.06 -12.86
CA ALA A 101 2.26 -22.55 -12.78
C ALA A 101 2.80 -22.33 -14.21
N PRO A 102 3.35 -21.15 -14.55
CA PRO A 102 3.89 -20.94 -15.88
C PRO A 102 5.13 -21.84 -16.00
N PRO A 103 5.32 -22.51 -17.14
CA PRO A 103 6.53 -23.28 -17.35
C PRO A 103 7.71 -22.32 -17.57
N GLY A 104 8.52 -22.04 -16.54
CA GLY A 104 9.83 -21.38 -16.69
C GLY A 104 10.24 -20.36 -15.61
N LYS A 105 11.45 -19.79 -15.80
CA LYS A 105 12.02 -18.67 -15.01
C LYS A 105 10.99 -17.54 -14.83
N ASP A 106 11.11 -16.76 -13.75
CA ASP A 106 10.23 -15.64 -13.38
C ASP A 106 9.83 -14.76 -14.60
N GLU A 107 8.70 -15.11 -15.20
CA GLU A 107 8.26 -14.56 -16.49
C GLU A 107 7.93 -13.07 -16.37
N ALA A 108 7.30 -12.69 -15.26
CA ALA A 108 6.99 -11.31 -14.93
C ALA A 108 8.25 -10.45 -14.86
N LEU A 109 9.31 -10.94 -14.18
CA LEU A 109 10.59 -10.25 -14.13
C LEU A 109 11.24 -10.13 -15.52
N SER A 110 11.24 -11.23 -16.29
CA SER A 110 11.81 -11.25 -17.64
C SER A 110 11.11 -10.26 -18.58
N ARG A 111 9.78 -10.17 -18.52
CA ARG A 111 8.97 -9.19 -19.27
C ARG A 111 9.24 -7.76 -18.80
N ALA A 112 9.38 -7.53 -17.49
CA ALA A 112 9.71 -6.21 -16.95
C ALA A 112 11.08 -5.71 -17.45
N LEU A 113 12.09 -6.59 -17.51
CA LEU A 113 13.42 -6.26 -18.04
C LEU A 113 13.35 -5.89 -19.53
N ARG A 114 12.59 -6.64 -20.33
CA ARG A 114 12.37 -6.31 -21.76
C ARG A 114 11.66 -4.96 -21.94
N LEU A 115 10.63 -4.66 -21.15
CA LEU A 115 9.93 -3.38 -21.18
C LEU A 115 10.86 -2.21 -20.78
N ARG A 116 11.71 -2.39 -19.78
CA ARG A 116 12.73 -1.40 -19.41
C ARG A 116 13.72 -1.14 -20.55
N LEU A 117 14.17 -2.19 -21.24
CA LEU A 117 15.02 -2.05 -22.42
C LEU A 117 14.32 -1.28 -23.54
N LYS A 118 13.05 -1.61 -23.84
CA LYS A 118 12.23 -0.88 -24.82
C LYS A 118 12.01 0.59 -24.45
N ALA A 119 11.84 0.90 -23.17
CA ALA A 119 11.78 2.27 -22.68
C ALA A 119 13.12 3.01 -22.90
N MET A 120 14.26 2.36 -22.60
CA MET A 120 15.59 2.94 -22.83
C MET A 120 15.85 3.28 -24.30
N THR A 121 15.45 2.39 -25.22
CA THR A 121 15.60 2.64 -26.66
C THR A 121 14.62 3.68 -27.21
N SER A 122 13.58 4.04 -26.43
CA SER A 122 12.54 4.99 -26.81
C SER A 122 12.63 6.34 -26.09
N LEU A 123 13.72 6.65 -25.38
CA LEU A 123 13.89 7.89 -24.58
C LEU A 123 13.85 9.21 -25.38
N ARG A 124 13.97 9.13 -26.70
CA ARG A 124 13.82 10.28 -27.61
C ARG A 124 12.36 10.57 -27.96
N LYS A 125 11.47 9.57 -27.82
CA LYS A 125 10.04 9.72 -28.09
C LYS A 125 9.35 10.28 -26.83
N PRO A 126 8.47 11.28 -26.95
CA PRO A 126 7.70 11.77 -25.81
C PRO A 126 6.80 10.65 -25.29
N ALA A 127 6.76 10.48 -23.96
CA ALA A 127 5.86 9.51 -23.32
C ALA A 127 4.39 9.93 -23.42
N VAL A 128 4.14 11.24 -23.49
CA VAL A 128 2.82 11.87 -23.50
C VAL A 128 2.90 13.15 -24.35
N ALA A 129 1.85 13.44 -25.10
CA ALA A 129 1.77 14.65 -25.93
C ALA A 129 1.15 15.83 -25.16
N ALA A 130 1.32 17.05 -25.68
CA ALA A 130 0.66 18.23 -25.12
C ALA A 130 -0.86 18.06 -25.08
N GLY A 131 -1.49 18.43 -23.98
CA GLY A 131 -2.93 18.28 -23.75
C GLY A 131 -3.40 16.88 -23.33
N GLU A 132 -2.59 15.82 -23.55
CA GLU A 132 -2.88 14.47 -23.02
C GLU A 132 -2.68 14.42 -21.50
N ARG A 133 -3.29 13.43 -20.84
CA ARG A 133 -3.10 13.22 -19.39
C ARG A 133 -1.97 12.23 -19.13
N TYR A 134 -1.07 12.55 -18.20
CA TYR A 134 -0.12 11.60 -17.64
C TYR A 134 -0.58 11.20 -16.24
N LEU A 135 -0.93 9.93 -16.04
CA LEU A 135 -1.47 9.41 -14.79
C LEU A 135 -0.40 8.64 -14.03
N HIS A 136 0.02 9.17 -12.88
CA HIS A 136 1.02 8.56 -12.02
C HIS A 136 0.37 8.13 -10.69
N VAL A 137 0.21 6.82 -10.47
CA VAL A 137 -0.60 6.30 -9.36
C VAL A 137 0.21 5.77 -8.17
N SER A 138 1.49 6.13 -8.09
CA SER A 138 2.37 5.71 -7.00
C SER A 138 3.23 6.88 -6.50
N HIS A 139 4.15 6.61 -5.57
CA HIS A 139 5.14 7.58 -5.13
C HIS A 139 6.54 7.35 -5.72
N ILE A 140 6.67 6.42 -6.67
CA ILE A 140 7.98 6.09 -7.25
C ILE A 140 8.51 7.26 -8.06
N ARG A 141 9.80 7.58 -7.89
CA ARG A 141 10.49 8.66 -8.62
C ARG A 141 9.98 10.08 -8.37
N LEU A 142 8.92 10.32 -7.58
CA LEU A 142 8.50 11.69 -7.22
C LEU A 142 9.60 12.48 -6.48
N ASP A 143 10.61 11.80 -5.95
CA ASP A 143 11.83 12.40 -5.39
C ASP A 143 12.79 12.97 -6.44
N GLN A 144 12.47 12.82 -7.74
CA GLN A 144 13.20 13.34 -8.90
C GLN A 144 12.31 14.36 -9.64
N PRO A 145 12.28 15.62 -9.19
CA PRO A 145 11.36 16.63 -9.71
C PRO A 145 11.50 16.86 -11.22
N GLU A 146 12.72 16.75 -11.75
CA GLU A 146 13.05 17.08 -13.14
C GLU A 146 12.31 16.20 -14.15
N VAL A 147 11.90 14.98 -13.76
CA VAL A 147 11.09 14.09 -14.60
C VAL A 147 9.70 14.68 -14.81
N PHE A 148 9.06 15.09 -13.72
CA PHE A 148 7.67 15.55 -13.71
C PHE A 148 7.56 16.99 -14.20
N GLU A 149 8.54 17.84 -13.88
CA GLU A 149 8.67 19.18 -14.45
C GLU A 149 8.76 19.12 -15.98
N ARG A 150 9.57 18.20 -16.54
CA ARG A 150 9.63 18.04 -18.01
C ARG A 150 8.32 17.57 -18.63
N ILE A 151 7.58 16.68 -17.96
CA ILE A 151 6.26 16.25 -18.43
C ILE A 151 5.28 17.43 -18.40
N ALA A 152 5.26 18.20 -17.32
CA ALA A 152 4.40 19.38 -17.18
C ALA A 152 4.75 20.48 -18.20
N SER A 153 6.03 20.81 -18.36
CA SER A 153 6.51 21.82 -19.32
C SER A 153 6.28 21.42 -20.79
N ALA A 154 6.12 20.12 -21.08
CA ALA A 154 5.70 19.65 -22.40
C ALA A 154 4.19 19.82 -22.66
N GLY A 155 3.44 20.44 -21.74
CA GLY A 155 2.02 20.73 -21.87
C GLY A 155 1.09 19.57 -21.51
N ALA A 156 1.60 18.49 -20.91
CA ALA A 156 0.78 17.37 -20.47
C ALA A 156 0.04 17.69 -19.15
N ARG A 157 -1.17 17.16 -19.00
CA ARG A 157 -1.97 17.27 -17.77
C ARG A 157 -1.58 16.16 -16.81
N LEU A 158 -0.70 16.47 -15.86
CA LEU A 158 -0.21 15.51 -14.89
C LEU A 158 -1.23 15.27 -13.77
N SER A 159 -1.66 14.03 -13.57
CA SER A 159 -2.54 13.61 -12.47
C SER A 159 -1.80 12.63 -11.57
N ILE A 160 -1.69 12.93 -10.27
CA ILE A 160 -0.86 12.16 -9.33
C ILE A 160 -1.72 11.64 -8.18
N LEU A 161 -1.72 10.32 -7.98
CA LEU A 161 -2.34 9.69 -6.81
C LEU A 161 -1.39 9.75 -5.61
N VAL A 162 -1.87 10.30 -4.51
CA VAL A 162 -1.19 10.33 -3.23
C VAL A 162 -1.88 9.39 -2.25
N HIS A 163 -1.14 8.39 -1.79
CA HIS A 163 -1.63 7.37 -0.85
C HIS A 163 -1.67 7.89 0.59
N ASP A 164 -0.66 8.61 1.04
CA ASP A 164 -0.63 9.21 2.37
C ASP A 164 0.55 10.20 2.52
N LEU A 165 0.53 10.94 3.62
CA LEU A 165 1.62 11.80 4.08
C LEU A 165 2.21 11.28 5.40
N ILE A 166 2.03 9.99 5.71
CA ILE A 166 2.45 9.41 7.00
C ILE A 166 3.93 9.69 7.29
N PRO A 167 4.87 9.50 6.35
CA PRO A 167 6.29 9.78 6.63
C PRO A 167 6.59 11.23 7.02
N ILE A 168 5.76 12.20 6.58
CA ILE A 168 5.93 13.61 6.95
C ILE A 168 5.25 13.91 8.29
N ARG A 169 4.07 13.34 8.52
CA ARG A 169 3.25 13.63 9.70
C ARG A 169 3.66 12.85 10.95
N PHE A 170 4.31 11.70 10.76
CA PHE A 170 4.77 10.80 11.83
C PHE A 170 6.16 10.23 11.49
N PRO A 171 7.19 11.09 11.38
CA PRO A 171 8.55 10.69 11.02
C PRO A 171 9.14 9.65 11.98
N GLU A 172 8.71 9.63 13.24
CA GLU A 172 9.14 8.68 14.27
C GLU A 172 8.81 7.21 13.96
N TYR A 173 7.90 6.95 13.03
CA TYR A 173 7.56 5.60 12.57
C TYR A 173 8.15 5.24 11.21
N GLY A 174 8.92 6.16 10.62
CA GLY A 174 9.61 5.96 9.35
C GLY A 174 11.06 5.52 9.53
N ARG A 175 11.66 5.05 8.43
CA ARG A 175 13.13 4.89 8.38
C ARG A 175 13.79 6.27 8.42
N PRO A 176 14.99 6.41 9.00
CA PRO A 176 15.75 7.66 8.95
C PRO A 176 15.84 8.23 7.53
N GLY A 177 15.49 9.51 7.38
CA GLY A 177 15.49 10.24 6.09
C GLY A 177 14.30 9.97 5.17
N GLU A 178 13.38 9.06 5.50
CA GLU A 178 12.16 8.82 4.72
C GLU A 178 11.25 10.06 4.75
N ASP A 179 11.21 10.78 5.86
CA ASP A 179 10.48 12.04 6.05
C ASP A 179 10.95 13.12 5.06
N ALA A 180 12.27 13.33 4.95
CA ALA A 180 12.86 14.30 4.04
C ALA A 180 12.66 13.88 2.57
N ARG A 181 12.80 12.58 2.27
CA ARG A 181 12.54 12.06 0.92
C ARG A 181 11.07 12.20 0.54
N HIS A 182 10.15 11.89 1.45
CA HIS A 182 8.71 12.00 1.20
C HIS A 182 8.26 13.45 1.11
N ARG A 183 8.86 14.36 1.90
CA ARG A 183 8.67 15.81 1.76
C ARG A 183 9.01 16.26 0.34
N ARG A 184 10.16 15.84 -0.21
CA ARG A 184 10.52 16.11 -1.62
C ARG A 184 9.47 15.57 -2.59
N ARG A 185 9.02 14.32 -2.41
CA ARG A 185 7.99 13.70 -3.26
C ARG A 185 6.69 14.49 -3.28
N MET A 186 6.20 14.89 -2.11
CA MET A 186 4.94 15.62 -1.99
C MET A 186 5.07 17.04 -2.53
N THR A 187 6.23 17.69 -2.36
CA THR A 187 6.53 18.98 -2.99
C THR A 187 6.51 18.86 -4.51
N THR A 188 7.16 17.85 -5.09
CA THR A 188 7.09 17.58 -6.54
C THR A 188 5.65 17.38 -6.98
N ALA A 189 4.88 16.56 -6.26
CA ALA A 189 3.50 16.28 -6.62
C ALA A 189 2.63 17.54 -6.64
N ILE A 190 2.73 18.38 -5.59
CA ILE A 190 1.97 19.64 -5.49
C ILE A 190 2.38 20.63 -6.57
N ARG A 191 3.69 20.78 -6.84
CA ARG A 191 4.19 21.79 -7.78
C ARG A 191 4.00 21.42 -9.25
N THR A 192 3.89 20.13 -9.59
CA THR A 192 3.83 19.67 -10.99
C THR A 192 2.47 19.13 -11.41
N ALA A 193 1.64 18.67 -10.47
CA ALA A 193 0.34 18.11 -10.82
C ALA A 193 -0.65 19.20 -11.27
N SER A 194 -1.37 18.91 -12.34
CA SER A 194 -2.60 19.61 -12.69
C SER A 194 -3.80 19.15 -11.85
N THR A 195 -3.73 17.93 -11.30
CA THR A 195 -4.76 17.37 -10.41
C THR A 195 -4.12 16.37 -9.45
N LEU A 196 -4.42 16.50 -8.17
CA LEU A 196 -4.08 15.49 -7.17
C LEU A 196 -5.26 14.54 -6.98
N ILE A 197 -4.97 13.25 -6.83
CA ILE A 197 -5.94 12.24 -6.43
C ILE A 197 -5.55 11.80 -5.02
N ALA A 198 -6.42 12.01 -4.05
CA ALA A 198 -6.23 11.53 -2.68
C ALA A 198 -7.03 10.23 -2.49
N ASN A 199 -6.43 9.22 -1.88
CA ASN A 199 -7.14 7.97 -1.60
C ASN A 199 -8.21 8.07 -0.49
N SER A 200 -8.27 9.21 0.21
CA SER A 200 -9.25 9.49 1.27
C SER A 200 -9.39 11.00 1.48
N ALA A 201 -10.50 11.42 2.09
CA ALA A 201 -10.70 12.81 2.50
C ALA A 201 -9.67 13.28 3.54
N GLU A 202 -9.14 12.36 4.37
CA GLU A 202 -8.06 12.65 5.31
C GLU A 202 -6.77 13.00 4.58
N THR A 203 -6.38 12.19 3.58
CA THR A 203 -5.20 12.45 2.75
C THR A 203 -5.34 13.77 1.98
N ALA A 204 -6.55 14.08 1.48
CA ALA A 204 -6.82 15.35 0.82
C ALA A 204 -6.61 16.56 1.76
N ARG A 205 -7.09 16.47 3.01
CA ARG A 205 -6.83 17.50 4.03
C ARG A 205 -5.36 17.62 4.38
N ASP A 206 -4.66 16.49 4.56
CA ASP A 206 -3.24 16.48 4.88
C ASP A 206 -2.39 17.10 3.74
N LEU A 207 -2.76 16.85 2.47
CA LEU A 207 -2.19 17.47 1.27
C LEU A 207 -2.39 18.99 1.25
N ALA A 208 -3.61 19.46 1.49
CA ALA A 208 -3.92 20.88 1.49
C ALA A 208 -3.14 21.63 2.59
N ALA A 209 -3.08 21.05 3.79
CA ALA A 209 -2.26 21.59 4.88
C ALA A 209 -0.76 21.60 4.53
N PHE A 210 -0.27 20.53 3.90
CA PHE A 210 1.14 20.46 3.49
C PHE A 210 1.47 21.48 2.38
N ALA A 211 0.55 21.75 1.44
CA ALA A 211 0.73 22.79 0.43
C ALA A 211 0.88 24.18 1.06
N GLN A 212 0.07 24.48 2.08
CA GLN A 212 0.20 25.73 2.86
C GLN A 212 1.55 25.81 3.59
N GLU A 213 1.99 24.72 4.22
CA GLU A 213 3.27 24.64 4.94
C GLU A 213 4.48 24.93 4.03
N ILE A 214 4.42 24.56 2.75
CA ILE A 214 5.50 24.81 1.79
C ILE A 214 5.30 26.09 0.96
N GLY A 215 4.27 26.89 1.29
CA GLY A 215 3.95 28.14 0.58
C GLY A 215 3.60 27.94 -0.90
N ALA A 216 2.97 26.81 -1.26
CA ALA A 216 2.58 26.50 -2.63
C ALA A 216 1.06 26.55 -2.82
N ALA A 217 0.61 27.01 -3.99
CA ALA A 217 -0.77 26.85 -4.40
C ALA A 217 -1.09 25.36 -4.55
N SER A 218 -2.16 24.90 -3.91
CA SER A 218 -2.59 23.51 -4.01
C SER A 218 -3.38 23.30 -5.31
N PRO A 219 -3.00 22.36 -6.18
CA PRO A 219 -3.81 22.02 -7.35
C PRO A 219 -5.12 21.35 -6.88
N PRO A 220 -6.16 21.31 -7.75
CA PRO A 220 -7.42 20.62 -7.42
C PRO A 220 -7.16 19.18 -6.95
N ALA A 221 -7.75 18.81 -5.81
CA ALA A 221 -7.65 17.48 -5.24
C ALA A 221 -9.01 16.78 -5.29
N VAL A 222 -9.06 15.60 -5.92
CA VAL A 222 -10.25 14.73 -5.92
C VAL A 222 -10.02 13.55 -5.00
N THR A 223 -11.07 13.11 -4.29
CA THR A 223 -10.99 11.89 -3.48
C THR A 223 -11.37 10.69 -4.34
N GLY A 224 -10.41 9.81 -4.60
CA GLY A 224 -10.59 8.55 -5.31
C GLY A 224 -10.41 7.38 -4.35
N LEU A 225 -11.51 6.84 -3.82
CA LEU A 225 -11.46 5.68 -2.94
C LEU A 225 -10.89 4.46 -3.68
N LEU A 226 -10.06 3.69 -2.98
CA LEU A 226 -9.46 2.48 -3.55
C LEU A 226 -10.49 1.37 -3.62
N GLY A 227 -10.49 0.62 -4.74
CA GLY A 227 -11.34 -0.55 -4.91
C GLY A 227 -10.88 -1.73 -4.05
N ILE A 228 -11.83 -2.64 -3.78
CA ILE A 228 -11.57 -3.93 -3.14
C ILE A 228 -11.41 -4.97 -4.25
N GLU A 229 -10.42 -5.85 -4.13
CA GLU A 229 -10.25 -6.93 -5.11
C GLU A 229 -11.42 -7.92 -5.08
N ALA A 230 -11.79 -8.45 -6.24
CA ALA A 230 -12.93 -9.36 -6.38
C ALA A 230 -12.82 -10.62 -5.47
N GLY A 231 -11.61 -11.10 -5.21
CA GLY A 231 -11.38 -12.25 -4.31
C GLY A 231 -11.74 -11.98 -2.84
N PHE A 232 -11.84 -10.70 -2.44
CA PHE A 232 -12.29 -10.27 -1.12
C PHE A 232 -13.76 -9.80 -1.12
N SER A 233 -14.48 -9.99 -2.23
CA SER A 233 -15.92 -9.71 -2.33
C SER A 233 -16.77 -10.86 -1.75
N ALA A 234 -18.08 -10.64 -1.63
CA ALA A 234 -19.01 -11.41 -0.80
C ALA A 234 -19.01 -12.95 -0.98
N GLY A 235 -18.50 -13.47 -2.10
CA GLY A 235 -18.57 -14.89 -2.46
C GLY A 235 -17.53 -15.84 -1.84
N ALA A 236 -16.44 -15.34 -1.22
CA ALA A 236 -15.44 -16.25 -0.64
C ALA A 236 -16.05 -17.08 0.52
N PRO A 237 -15.84 -18.40 0.63
CA PRO A 237 -16.32 -19.18 1.77
C PRO A 237 -15.58 -18.76 3.05
N ALA A 238 -16.29 -18.72 4.18
CA ALA A 238 -15.66 -18.46 5.47
C ALA A 238 -14.87 -19.69 5.93
N LEU A 239 -13.69 -19.49 6.53
CA LEU A 239 -12.95 -20.59 7.15
C LEU A 239 -13.71 -21.11 8.37
N ALA A 240 -14.13 -22.37 8.34
CA ALA A 240 -14.76 -23.04 9.47
C ALA A 240 -13.67 -23.53 10.44
N ALA A 241 -13.38 -22.73 11.46
CA ALA A 241 -12.41 -23.08 12.51
C ALA A 241 -13.10 -23.66 13.74
N ALA A 242 -12.53 -24.73 14.32
CA ALA A 242 -12.98 -25.29 15.59
C ALA A 242 -12.75 -24.33 16.76
N LYS A 243 -11.68 -23.50 16.70
CA LYS A 243 -11.32 -22.54 17.74
C LYS A 243 -11.58 -21.09 17.29
N PRO A 244 -12.17 -20.21 18.13
CA PRO A 244 -12.33 -18.80 17.79
C PRO A 244 -10.97 -18.12 17.62
N TYR A 245 -10.88 -17.26 16.60
CA TYR A 245 -9.66 -16.52 16.30
C TYR A 245 -9.95 -15.09 15.86
N PHE A 246 -8.95 -14.25 16.03
CA PHE A 246 -8.91 -12.86 15.62
C PHE A 246 -7.78 -12.67 14.62
N VAL A 247 -7.93 -11.72 13.70
CA VAL A 247 -6.92 -11.47 12.66
C VAL A 247 -6.38 -10.06 12.81
N ALA A 248 -5.06 -9.88 12.68
CA ALA A 248 -4.41 -8.60 12.50
C ALA A 248 -3.71 -8.58 11.13
N LEU A 249 -4.07 -7.63 10.27
CA LEU A 249 -3.55 -7.52 8.90
C LEU A 249 -2.65 -6.30 8.71
N GLY A 250 -1.48 -6.52 8.12
CA GLY A 250 -0.60 -5.46 7.65
C GLY A 250 0.86 -5.73 7.97
N THR A 251 1.77 -5.00 7.31
CA THR A 251 3.21 -5.06 7.60
C THR A 251 3.46 -4.93 9.11
N ILE A 252 4.25 -5.84 9.68
CA ILE A 252 4.63 -5.78 11.09
C ILE A 252 5.69 -4.70 11.26
N GLU A 253 5.26 -3.51 11.67
CA GLU A 253 6.10 -2.33 11.83
C GLU A 253 5.56 -1.43 12.97
N PRO A 254 6.37 -0.52 13.55
CA PRO A 254 6.05 0.26 14.75
C PRO A 254 4.65 0.88 14.76
N ARG A 255 4.27 1.59 13.69
CA ARG A 255 2.98 2.31 13.62
C ARG A 255 1.74 1.43 13.75
N LYS A 256 1.87 0.13 13.47
CA LYS A 256 0.76 -0.84 13.58
C LYS A 256 0.58 -1.36 15.01
N ASN A 257 1.53 -1.10 15.90
CA ASN A 257 1.47 -1.43 17.33
C ASN A 257 1.17 -2.90 17.63
N HIS A 258 1.82 -3.82 16.93
CA HIS A 258 1.66 -5.26 17.16
C HIS A 258 2.04 -5.66 18.59
N LEU A 259 2.98 -4.95 19.22
CA LEU A 259 3.34 -5.15 20.64
C LEU A 259 2.13 -5.10 21.57
N LEU A 260 1.22 -4.14 21.37
CA LEU A 260 -0.02 -4.06 22.16
C LEU A 260 -0.83 -5.35 22.03
N LEU A 261 -1.02 -5.84 20.81
CA LEU A 261 -1.78 -7.07 20.56
C LEU A 261 -1.11 -8.28 21.24
N LEU A 262 0.21 -8.41 21.13
CA LEU A 262 0.94 -9.51 21.77
C LEU A 262 0.80 -9.47 23.30
N HIS A 263 0.91 -8.29 23.92
CA HIS A 263 0.71 -8.16 25.37
C HIS A 263 -0.73 -8.46 25.80
N LEU A 264 -1.72 -8.04 25.02
CA LEU A 264 -3.12 -8.37 25.28
C LEU A 264 -3.33 -9.89 25.19
N TRP A 265 -2.75 -10.54 24.19
CA TRP A 265 -2.86 -11.98 24.02
C TRP A 265 -2.15 -12.76 25.13
N ARG A 266 -1.01 -12.27 25.61
CA ARG A 266 -0.36 -12.85 26.79
C ARG A 266 -1.28 -12.84 28.00
N ARG A 267 -1.91 -11.70 28.28
CA ARG A 267 -2.84 -11.56 29.42
C ARG A 267 -4.12 -12.39 29.25
N LEU A 268 -4.61 -12.54 28.01
CA LEU A 268 -5.75 -13.42 27.73
C LEU A 268 -5.37 -14.89 27.96
N ALA A 269 -4.18 -15.30 27.53
CA ALA A 269 -3.65 -16.63 27.77
C ALA A 269 -3.47 -16.91 29.27
N GLU A 270 -2.92 -15.96 30.03
CA GLU A 270 -2.78 -16.06 31.50
C GLU A 270 -4.13 -16.25 32.20
N ARG A 271 -5.21 -15.65 31.68
CA ARG A 271 -6.55 -15.71 32.30
C ARG A 271 -7.41 -16.90 31.86
N LEU A 272 -7.31 -17.29 30.60
CA LEU A 272 -8.20 -18.27 29.97
C LEU A 272 -7.49 -19.59 29.64
N GLY A 273 -6.17 -19.66 29.80
CA GLY A 273 -5.39 -20.85 29.49
C GLY A 273 -5.65 -21.36 28.07
N ALA A 274 -5.95 -22.65 27.93
CA ALA A 274 -6.21 -23.31 26.65
C ALA A 274 -7.41 -22.72 25.89
N ASP A 275 -8.37 -22.11 26.59
CA ASP A 275 -9.58 -21.52 25.98
C ASP A 275 -9.31 -20.14 25.36
N ALA A 276 -8.14 -19.56 25.61
CA ALA A 276 -7.78 -18.27 25.03
C ALA A 276 -7.82 -18.33 23.48
N PRO A 277 -8.51 -17.39 22.81
CA PRO A 277 -8.67 -17.41 21.36
C PRO A 277 -7.32 -17.23 20.65
N THR A 278 -7.23 -17.68 19.40
CA THR A 278 -5.99 -17.52 18.62
C THR A 278 -5.91 -16.12 18.01
N LEU A 279 -4.74 -15.48 18.07
CA LEU A 279 -4.42 -14.31 17.24
C LEU A 279 -3.66 -14.78 15.99
N VAL A 280 -4.19 -14.45 14.83
CA VAL A 280 -3.50 -14.66 13.56
C VAL A 280 -2.95 -13.32 13.08
N VAL A 281 -1.63 -13.20 13.00
CA VAL A 281 -0.94 -12.03 12.48
C VAL A 281 -0.52 -12.31 11.05
N VAL A 282 -1.04 -11.52 10.11
CA VAL A 282 -0.73 -11.65 8.68
C VAL A 282 -0.05 -10.37 8.20
N GLY A 283 1.23 -10.47 7.88
CA GLY A 283 1.93 -9.42 7.16
C GLY A 283 3.44 -9.49 7.35
N ARG A 284 4.17 -9.05 6.33
CA ARG A 284 5.63 -9.15 6.33
C ARG A 284 6.24 -8.37 7.49
N ARG A 285 7.31 -8.92 8.06
CA ARG A 285 8.18 -8.23 9.02
C ARG A 285 8.81 -7.00 8.36
N GLY A 286 8.58 -5.85 8.97
CA GLY A 286 8.93 -4.53 8.48
C GLY A 286 10.20 -3.99 9.14
N TRP A 287 10.26 -2.67 9.28
CA TRP A 287 11.34 -1.95 9.96
C TRP A 287 11.12 -1.94 11.48
N GLU A 288 12.20 -1.88 12.28
CA GLU A 288 12.20 -1.68 13.75
C GLU A 288 11.13 -2.51 14.48
N ASN A 289 11.17 -3.83 14.27
CA ASN A 289 10.20 -4.76 14.83
C ASN A 289 10.83 -5.96 15.54
N GLU A 290 12.11 -5.86 15.91
CA GLU A 290 12.93 -6.87 16.57
C GLU A 290 12.23 -7.39 17.83
N MET A 291 11.72 -6.48 18.69
CA MET A 291 10.97 -6.86 19.89
C MET A 291 9.69 -7.66 19.57
N VAL A 292 8.98 -7.32 18.50
CA VAL A 292 7.77 -8.05 18.07
C VAL A 292 8.17 -9.44 17.59
N VAL A 293 9.24 -9.52 16.81
CA VAL A 293 9.78 -10.77 16.28
C VAL A 293 10.26 -11.68 17.41
N ASP A 294 11.01 -11.15 18.37
CA ASP A 294 11.49 -11.92 19.52
C ASP A 294 10.33 -12.48 20.35
N LEU A 295 9.27 -11.70 20.59
CA LEU A 295 8.08 -12.20 21.27
C LEU A 295 7.38 -13.31 20.46
N LEU A 296 7.26 -13.17 19.14
CA LEU A 296 6.64 -14.17 18.27
C LEU A 296 7.46 -15.47 18.20
N GLU A 297 8.80 -15.39 18.23
CA GLU A 297 9.67 -16.55 18.02
C GLU A 297 10.12 -17.23 19.31
N ARG A 298 10.33 -16.45 20.37
CA ARG A 298 11.04 -16.92 21.58
C ARG A 298 10.14 -17.01 22.81
N SER A 299 8.93 -16.44 22.81
CA SER A 299 8.04 -16.51 23.96
C SER A 299 7.06 -17.69 23.84
N PRO A 300 7.18 -18.74 24.68
CA PRO A 300 6.26 -19.90 24.64
C PRO A 300 4.81 -19.49 24.95
N ALA A 301 4.64 -18.57 25.90
CA ALA A 301 3.33 -18.02 26.29
C ALA A 301 2.61 -17.31 25.14
N ILE A 302 3.35 -16.71 24.20
CA ILE A 302 2.79 -16.10 22.99
C ILE A 302 2.57 -17.16 21.90
N ARG A 303 3.57 -18.01 21.63
CA ARG A 303 3.53 -19.00 20.54
C ARG A 303 2.37 -19.99 20.64
N ALA A 304 1.91 -20.29 21.84
CA ALA A 304 0.74 -21.14 22.06
C ALA A 304 -0.57 -20.52 21.57
N HIS A 305 -0.66 -19.18 21.51
CA HIS A 305 -1.91 -18.46 21.21
C HIS A 305 -1.81 -17.52 20.01
N VAL A 306 -0.62 -17.25 19.49
CA VAL A 306 -0.39 -16.36 18.34
C VAL A 306 0.28 -17.13 17.21
N VAL A 307 -0.22 -16.96 15.98
CA VAL A 307 0.36 -17.53 14.76
C VAL A 307 0.66 -16.43 13.75
N GLU A 308 1.88 -16.43 13.25
CA GLU A 308 2.30 -15.58 12.12
C GLU A 308 2.11 -16.33 10.80
N ALA A 309 1.41 -15.70 9.86
CA ALA A 309 1.03 -16.29 8.57
C ALA A 309 1.26 -15.29 7.42
N ASN A 310 2.49 -15.22 6.90
CA ASN A 310 2.94 -14.15 6.00
C ASN A 310 2.95 -14.50 4.51
N ASP A 311 2.60 -15.74 4.19
CA ASP A 311 2.74 -16.40 2.90
C ASP A 311 1.41 -17.02 2.42
N LEU A 312 0.27 -16.55 2.96
CA LEU A 312 -1.05 -17.01 2.53
C LEU A 312 -1.40 -16.53 1.11
N PRO A 313 -1.95 -17.40 0.25
CA PRO A 313 -2.62 -17.00 -0.98
C PRO A 313 -3.84 -16.10 -0.70
N ASP A 314 -4.23 -15.27 -1.68
CA ASP A 314 -5.32 -14.30 -1.51
C ASP A 314 -6.66 -14.96 -1.14
N ALA A 315 -6.98 -16.10 -1.75
CA ALA A 315 -8.19 -16.86 -1.44
C ALA A 315 -8.19 -17.40 0.01
N ALA A 316 -7.06 -17.92 0.47
CA ALA A 316 -6.90 -18.37 1.85
C ALA A 316 -7.01 -17.20 2.83
N LEU A 317 -6.40 -16.06 2.51
CA LEU A 317 -6.51 -14.84 3.31
C LEU A 317 -7.97 -14.34 3.38
N ALA A 318 -8.70 -14.35 2.27
CA ALA A 318 -10.12 -13.96 2.25
C ALA A 318 -10.97 -14.89 3.14
N ALA A 319 -10.78 -16.20 3.03
CA ALA A 319 -11.48 -17.18 3.87
C ALA A 319 -11.15 -17.01 5.36
N LEU A 320 -9.87 -16.80 5.69
CA LEU A 320 -9.40 -16.52 7.05
C LEU A 320 -10.06 -15.28 7.63
N VAL A 321 -10.09 -14.17 6.88
CA VAL A 321 -10.69 -12.91 7.37
C VAL A 321 -12.20 -13.08 7.56
N LYS A 322 -12.88 -13.79 6.67
CA LYS A 322 -14.34 -13.98 6.75
C LYS A 322 -14.76 -14.91 7.89
N GLY A 323 -13.93 -15.90 8.26
CA GLY A 323 -14.17 -16.77 9.41
C GLY A 323 -13.76 -16.18 10.77
N ALA A 324 -13.03 -15.06 10.78
CA ALA A 324 -12.51 -14.46 12.00
C ALA A 324 -13.63 -13.85 12.86
N ARG A 325 -13.46 -13.88 14.19
CA ARG A 325 -14.37 -13.18 15.12
C ARG A 325 -14.31 -11.67 14.96
N ALA A 326 -13.13 -11.13 14.71
CA ALA A 326 -12.94 -9.74 14.31
C ALA A 326 -11.59 -9.53 13.61
N LEU A 327 -11.55 -8.50 12.78
CA LEU A 327 -10.33 -7.92 12.24
C LEU A 327 -9.86 -6.77 13.14
N LEU A 328 -8.63 -6.85 13.63
CA LEU A 328 -8.07 -5.93 14.61
C LEU A 328 -7.17 -4.89 13.93
N PHE A 329 -7.43 -3.63 14.23
CA PHE A 329 -6.60 -2.49 13.83
C PHE A 329 -6.06 -1.78 15.07
N SER A 330 -4.77 -1.98 15.36
CA SER A 330 -4.09 -1.39 16.54
C SER A 330 -3.28 -0.13 16.24
N GLU A 331 -3.52 0.53 15.10
CA GLU A 331 -2.68 1.63 14.61
C GLU A 331 -2.57 2.83 15.56
N LEU A 332 -1.37 3.40 15.67
CA LEU A 332 -1.08 4.56 16.54
C LEU A 332 -1.63 5.89 15.99
N ARG A 333 -1.97 5.95 14.69
CA ARG A 333 -2.41 7.17 13.97
C ARG A 333 -3.65 7.83 14.62
N GLY A 334 -4.61 7.05 15.09
CA GLY A 334 -5.84 7.55 15.71
C GLY A 334 -5.64 8.14 17.11
N ARG A 335 -4.71 7.57 17.90
CA ARG A 335 -4.46 8.01 19.28
C ARG A 335 -3.72 9.34 19.34
N LEU A 336 -2.80 9.59 18.42
CA LEU A 336 -2.03 10.84 18.36
C LEU A 336 -2.85 12.04 17.89
N ARG A 337 -3.75 11.90 16.90
CA ARG A 337 -4.64 13.01 16.50
C ARG A 337 -5.61 13.39 17.62
N ALA A 338 -6.12 12.43 18.39
CA ALA A 338 -6.97 12.70 19.56
C ALA A 338 -6.19 13.35 20.71
N ALA A 339 -4.92 13.00 20.91
CA ALA A 339 -4.04 13.65 21.90
C ALA A 339 -3.64 15.07 21.46
N ALA A 340 -3.28 15.26 20.18
CA ALA A 340 -2.94 16.57 19.62
C ALA A 340 -4.14 17.53 19.60
N ARG A 341 -5.35 17.05 19.28
CA ARG A 341 -6.59 17.85 19.38
C ARG A 341 -6.94 18.21 20.82
N ARG A 342 -6.68 17.32 21.79
CA ARG A 342 -6.86 17.61 23.22
C ARG A 342 -5.85 18.63 23.74
N SER A 343 -4.57 18.52 23.37
CA SER A 343 -3.55 19.53 23.71
C SER A 343 -3.77 20.87 23.01
N ALA A 344 -4.28 20.89 21.78
CA ALA A 344 -4.63 22.13 21.09
C ALA A 344 -5.86 22.83 21.71
N ARG A 345 -6.89 22.07 22.14
CA ARG A 345 -8.03 22.63 22.89
C ARG A 345 -7.61 23.13 24.28
N ALA A 346 -6.71 22.42 24.98
CA ALA A 346 -6.18 22.86 26.27
C ALA A 346 -5.36 24.16 26.16
N ARG A 347 -4.59 24.34 25.07
CA ARG A 347 -3.83 25.57 24.80
C ARG A 347 -4.67 26.74 24.29
N GLY A 348 -5.79 26.47 23.62
CA GLY A 348 -6.73 27.51 23.15
C GLY A 348 -7.68 28.04 24.23
N ALA A 349 -7.91 27.28 25.30
CA ALA A 349 -8.75 27.70 26.43
C ALA A 349 -7.99 28.51 27.50
N GLY A 350 -6.65 28.55 27.46
CA GLY A 350 -5.81 29.24 28.45
C GLY A 350 -5.36 30.66 28.08
N ALA A 351 -5.81 31.20 26.94
CA ALA A 351 -5.39 32.51 26.45
C ALA A 351 -6.58 33.47 26.26
N ARG A 352 -7.42 33.62 27.30
CA ARG A 352 -8.24 34.82 27.50
C ARG A 352 -8.27 35.15 28.99
N GLU A 353 -8.04 36.43 29.26
CA GLU A 353 -8.25 37.16 30.52
C GLU A 353 -7.22 37.00 31.65
N ARG A 354 -6.29 37.96 31.68
CA ARG A 354 -6.14 38.91 32.80
C ARG A 354 -5.21 40.06 32.40
N SER A 355 -5.80 41.14 31.88
CA SER A 355 -5.23 42.48 31.97
C SER A 355 -6.34 43.48 32.28
N ALA A 356 -6.62 43.63 33.56
CA ALA A 356 -7.22 44.81 34.17
C ALA A 356 -6.34 45.03 35.41
N GLY A 357 -5.48 46.05 35.46
CA GLY A 357 -5.89 47.45 35.45
C GLY A 357 -6.12 47.84 36.91
N LEU A 358 -5.05 48.17 37.63
CA LEU A 358 -5.12 48.89 38.89
C LEU A 358 -4.79 50.37 38.61
N PRO A 359 -5.45 51.29 39.33
CA PRO A 359 -5.66 52.69 38.95
C PRO A 359 -4.39 53.55 38.92
#